data_AF-X8BG40-F1
#
_entry.id   AF-X8BG40-F1
#
_cell.length_a   1.000
_cell.length_b   1.000
_cell.length_c   1.000
_cell.angle_alpha   90.00
_cell.angle_beta   90.00
_cell.angle_gamma   90.00
#
_symmetry.space_group_name_H-M   'P 1'
#
loop_
_entity.id
_entity.type
_entity.pdbx_description
1 polymer ?
#
loop_
_entity_poly.entity_id
_entity_poly.type
_entity_poly.pdbx_seq_one_letter_code
_entity_poly.pdbx_strand_id
1 'polypeptide(L)' 'MIRDSGLPNKTDAMFTEIEGETWTEVMAVVQRAVETVAARAPRVSAVIKADVRPGATDMMTRKVESVERHLSAQ' A
#
# COMPACT_ATOMS: atom_id res chain seq x y z
N MET A 1 4.09 -12.92 -3.36
CA MET A 1 4.36 -12.44 -1.99
C MET A 1 3.41 -11.33 -1.57
N ILE A 2 3.42 -10.13 -2.17
CA ILE A 2 2.47 -9.06 -1.75
C ILE A 2 1.01 -9.51 -1.97
N ARG A 3 0.69 -10.07 -3.14
CA ARG A 3 -0.63 -10.63 -3.43
C ARG A 3 -1.02 -11.80 -2.51
N ASP A 4 -0.02 -12.54 -2.02
CA ASP A 4 -0.20 -13.68 -1.12
C ASP A 4 -0.23 -13.24 0.36
N SER A 5 -0.21 -11.93 0.64
CA SER A 5 -0.19 -11.41 2.02
C SER A 5 -1.53 -11.56 2.74
N GLY A 6 -2.63 -11.79 2.00
CA GLY A 6 -4.00 -11.75 2.52
C GLY A 6 -4.55 -10.33 2.71
N LEU A 7 -3.72 -9.30 2.56
CA LEU A 7 -4.15 -7.90 2.66
C LEU A 7 -4.68 -7.37 1.32
N PRO A 8 -5.70 -6.49 1.34
CA PRO A 8 -6.08 -5.71 0.17
C PRO A 8 -4.86 -5.00 -0.40
N ASN A 9 -4.61 -5.19 -1.70
CA ASN A 9 -3.48 -4.59 -2.38
C ASN A 9 -3.83 -4.26 -3.83
N LYS A 10 -3.20 -3.21 -4.34
CA LYS A 10 -3.31 -2.76 -5.73
C LYS A 10 -1.93 -2.35 -6.23
N THR A 11 -1.51 -2.90 -7.36
CA THR A 11 -0.27 -2.49 -8.02
C THR A 11 -0.58 -1.63 -9.22
N ASP A 12 0.04 -0.45 -9.29
CA ASP A 12 0.04 0.41 -10.46
C ASP A 12 1.47 0.64 -10.98
N ALA A 13 1.63 1.58 -11.91
CA ALA A 13 2.92 1.86 -12.56
C ALA A 13 3.97 2.47 -11.60
N MET A 14 3.54 3.10 -10.50
CA MET A 14 4.41 3.86 -9.60
C MET A 14 4.59 3.18 -8.25
N PHE A 15 3.53 2.55 -7.72
CA PHE A 15 3.52 1.95 -6.39
C PHE A 15 2.72 0.65 -6.34
N THR A 16 2.98 -0.11 -5.28
CA THR A 16 2.02 -1.10 -4.79
C THR A 16 1.41 -0.56 -3.51
N GLU A 17 0.12 -0.28 -3.55
CA GLU A 17 -0.69 0.10 -2.41
C GLU A 17 -1.10 -1.16 -1.63
N ILE A 18 -1.04 -1.09 -0.31
CA ILE A 18 -1.40 -2.16 0.62
C ILE A 18 -2.20 -1.51 1.74
N GLU A 19 -3.36 -2.08 2.07
CA GLU A 19 -4.21 -1.60 3.16
C GLU A 19 -4.31 -2.68 4.24
N GLY A 20 -4.26 -2.27 5.51
CA GLY A 20 -4.37 -3.17 6.65
C GLY A 20 -4.98 -2.44 7.85
N GLU A 21 -5.52 -3.20 8.80
CA GLU A 21 -6.12 -2.64 10.01
C GLU A 21 -5.06 -2.03 10.92
N THR A 22 -3.86 -2.63 10.93
CA THR A 22 -2.75 -2.17 11.74
C THR A 22 -1.52 -1.82 10.90
N TRP A 23 -0.74 -0.87 11.41
CA TRP A 23 0.57 -0.52 10.85
C TRP A 23 1.50 -1.73 10.75
N THR A 24 1.50 -2.57 11.79
CA THR A 24 2.38 -3.74 11.90
C THR A 24 2.14 -4.74 10.79
N GLU A 25 0.88 -5.02 10.44
CA GLU A 25 0.55 -5.95 9.35
C GLU A 25 1.07 -5.48 8.00
N VAL A 26 0.87 -4.19 7.68
CA VAL A 26 1.35 -3.60 6.44
C VAL A 26 2.89 -3.62 6.39
N MET A 27 3.55 -3.23 7.47
CA MET A 27 5.02 -3.21 7.53
C MET A 27 5.62 -4.62 7.50
N ALA A 28 4.93 -5.65 8.00
CA ALA A 28 5.36 -7.03 7.84
C ALA A 28 5.36 -7.49 6.36
N VAL A 29 4.44 -6.98 5.53
CA VAL A 29 4.48 -7.23 4.07
C VAL A 29 5.66 -6.49 3.44
N VAL A 30 5.87 -5.22 3.82
CA VAL A 30 7.00 -4.41 3.30
C VAL A 30 8.34 -5.03 3.68
N GLN A 31 8.50 -5.50 4.92
CA GLN A 31 9.71 -6.17 5.38
C GLN A 31 10.01 -7.41 4.54
N ARG A 32 9.02 -8.30 4.36
CA ARG A 32 9.17 -9.49 3.50
C ARG A 32 9.52 -9.11 2.07
N ALA A 33 8.98 -8.00 1.56
CA ALA A 33 9.33 -7.47 0.25
C ALA A 33 10.80 -7.08 0.15
N VAL A 34 11.29 -6.31 1.12
CA VAL A 34 12.69 -5.90 1.18
C VAL A 34 13.63 -7.10 1.31
N GLU A 35 13.34 -8.03 2.22
CA GLU A 35 14.15 -9.23 2.46
C GLU A 35 14.25 -10.12 1.21
N THR A 36 13.14 -10.28 0.48
CA THR A 36 13.11 -11.07 -0.75
C THR A 36 14.01 -10.46 -1.83
N VAL A 37 14.05 -9.13 -1.95
CA VAL A 37 14.95 -8.45 -2.90
C VAL A 37 16.40 -8.51 -2.40
N ALA A 38 16.62 -8.35 -1.10
CA ALA A 38 17.95 -8.39 -0.49
C ALA A 38 18.64 -9.75 -0.66
N ALA A 39 17.88 -10.85 -0.78
CA ALA A 39 18.43 -12.15 -1.11
C ALA A 39 19.13 -12.23 -2.49
N ARG A 40 18.90 -11.24 -3.37
CA ARG A 40 19.40 -11.20 -4.74
C ARG A 40 20.22 -9.95 -5.07
N ALA A 41 20.29 -8.98 -4.15
CA ALA A 41 20.96 -7.70 -4.39
C ALA A 41 21.69 -7.24 -3.11
N PRO A 42 22.89 -6.65 -3.24
CA PRO A 42 23.68 -6.21 -2.09
C PRO A 42 23.07 -5.00 -1.36
N ARG A 43 22.11 -4.31 -1.97
CA ARG A 43 21.39 -3.17 -1.39
C ARG A 43 19.98 -3.11 -1.93
N VAL A 44 19.02 -2.79 -1.05
CA VAL A 44 17.63 -2.49 -1.41
C VAL A 44 17.34 -1.04 -1.05
N SER A 45 16.71 -0.30 -1.97
CA SER A 45 16.14 1.02 -1.69
C SER A 45 14.61 0.87 -1.69
N ALA A 46 13.97 1.35 -0.64
CA ALA A 46 12.52 1.34 -0.51
C ALA A 46 12.01 2.77 -0.27
N VAL A 47 10.94 3.13 -0.95
CA VAL A 47 10.20 4.38 -0.73
C VAL A 47 8.82 4.01 -0.22
N ILE A 48 8.46 4.51 0.95
CA ILE A 48 7.18 4.22 1.60
C ILE A 48 6.46 5.56 1.80
N LYS A 49 5.24 5.64 1.28
CA LYS A 49 4.29 6.69 1.61
C LYS A 49 3.09 6.04 2.28
N ALA A 50 2.76 6.49 3.48
CA ALA A 50 1.66 5.92 4.24
C ALA A 50 0.67 6.99 4.69
N ASP A 51 -0.60 6.62 4.67
CA ASP A 51 -1.70 7.39 5.25
C ASP A 51 -2.28 6.57 6.40
N VAL A 52 -2.16 7.08 7.63
CA VAL A 52 -2.59 6.39 8.84
C VAL A 52 -3.79 7.14 9.41
N ARG A 53 -4.98 6.56 9.25
CA ARG A 53 -6.24 7.17 9.66
C ARG A 53 -7.13 6.14 10.38
N PRO A 54 -7.21 6.17 11.72
CA PRO A 54 -8.04 5.25 12.48
C PRO A 54 -9.51 5.28 12.04
N GLY A 55 -10.12 4.09 11.93
CA GLY A 55 -11.54 3.93 11.57
C GLY A 55 -11.87 4.14 10.09
N ALA A 56 -10.88 4.43 9.24
CA ALA A 56 -11.07 4.50 7.79
C ALA A 56 -10.83 3.13 7.15
N THR A 57 -11.68 2.75 6.21
CA THR A 57 -11.62 1.47 5.48
C THR A 57 -11.89 1.69 4.00
N ASP A 58 -11.36 0.79 3.17
CA ASP A 58 -11.45 0.83 1.70
C ASP A 58 -10.93 2.17 1.13
N MET A 59 -9.83 2.66 1.70
CA MET A 59 -9.31 3.99 1.36
C MET A 59 -8.62 4.02 0.01
N MET A 60 -8.06 2.90 -0.48
CA MET A 60 -7.57 2.82 -1.87
C MET A 60 -8.66 3.18 -2.89
N THR A 61 -9.92 2.79 -2.64
CA THR A 61 -11.07 3.11 -3.50
C THR A 61 -11.65 4.47 -3.15
N ARG A 62 -12.02 4.68 -1.88
CA ARG A 62 -12.74 5.88 -1.41
C ARG A 62 -11.98 7.18 -1.61
N LYS A 63 -10.64 7.15 -1.60
CA LYS A 63 -9.83 8.34 -1.90
C LYS A 63 -10.05 8.82 -3.32
N VAL A 64 -10.00 7.90 -4.28
CA VAL A 64 -10.21 8.22 -5.70
C VAL A 64 -11.65 8.68 -5.90
N GLU A 65 -12.63 7.94 -5.38
CA GLU A 65 -14.05 8.32 -5.45
C GLU A 65 -14.32 9.71 -4.86
N SER A 66 -13.67 10.04 -3.74
CA SER A 66 -13.80 11.35 -3.13
C SER A 66 -13.25 12.45 -4.04
N VAL A 67 -12.12 12.23 -4.70
CA VAL A 67 -11.56 13.20 -5.66
C VAL A 67 -12.51 13.36 -6.85
N GLU A 68 -12.92 12.26 -7.48
CA GLU A 68 -13.82 12.26 -8.64
C GLU A 68 -15.14 13.00 -8.34
N ARG A 69 -15.72 12.81 -7.15
CA ARG A 69 -16.93 13.54 -6.73
C ARG A 69 -16.75 15.06 -6.71
N HIS A 70 -15.59 15.56 -6.29
CA HIS A 70 -15.32 17.00 -6.29
C HIS A 70 -14.99 17.54 -7.69
N LEU A 71 -14.44 16.70 -8.56
CA LEU A 71 -14.15 17.07 -9.95
C LEU A 71 -15.40 17.05 -10.82
N SER A 72 -16.33 16.11 -10.61
CA SER A 72 -17.59 16.02 -11.35
C SER A 72 -18.64 17.05 -10.96
N ALA A 73 -18.46 17.71 -9.82
CA ALA A 73 -19.35 18.76 -9.32
C ALA A 73 -18.98 20.17 -9.87
N GLN A 74 -18.02 20.24 -10.79
CA GLN A 74 -17.57 21.46 -11.47
C GLN A 74 -18.17 21.59 -12.87
#